data_AF-A0A2W4QND2-F1
#
_entry.id   AF-A0A2W4QND2-F1
#
_cell.length_a   1.000
_cell.length_b   1.000
_cell.length_c   1.000
_cell.angle_alpha   90.00
_cell.angle_beta   90.00
_cell.angle_gamma   90.00
#
_symmetry.space_group_name_H-M   'P 1'
#
loop_
_entity.id
_entity.type
_entity.pdbx_description
1 polymer ?
#
loop_
_entity_poly.entity_id
_entity_poly.type
_entity_poly.pdbx_seq_one_letter_code
_entity_poly.pdbx_strand_id
1 'polypeptide(L)'
;MVVCHPHPLHGGTMHNKVVTTLARTAHALGAPSIRFNYRGVGASEGSYDDGRGEVDDALAAVAAGRQRWPDAALWLAGFSFGGIVALRASVRAAAGPVKRLVTVAPALGREFSDPADIALPGCPWLIVQGDADEVIDGALVIDWGRRIVPAAELAVLPGVGHYFHGRLAELQQVVEPFLKGS
;
A
#
# COMPACT_ATOMS: atom_id res chain seq x y z
N MET A 1 -0.39 -6.69 9.63
CA MET A 1 -0.36 -5.86 8.42
C MET A 1 0.55 -4.66 8.59
N VAL A 2 1.51 -4.44 7.70
CA VAL A 2 2.32 -3.21 7.66
C VAL A 2 1.70 -2.26 6.63
N VAL A 3 1.47 -1.00 7.01
CA VAL A 3 0.81 0.00 6.15
C VAL A 3 1.74 1.17 5.85
N CYS A 4 2.01 1.35 4.56
CA CYS A 4 2.90 2.35 3.97
C CYS A 4 2.12 3.62 3.60
N HIS A 5 2.59 4.79 4.03
CA HIS A 5 1.86 6.05 3.90
C HIS A 5 2.16 6.80 2.58
N PRO A 6 1.36 7.83 2.19
CA PRO A 6 1.58 8.54 0.92
C PRO A 6 2.83 9.44 0.98
N HIS A 7 3.14 10.12 -0.12
CA HIS A 7 4.44 10.75 -0.35
C HIS A 7 4.91 11.64 0.83
N PRO A 8 6.11 11.43 1.39
CA PRO A 8 6.58 12.15 2.57
C PRO A 8 6.67 13.67 2.34
N LEU A 9 7.18 14.09 1.18
CA LEU A 9 7.31 15.52 0.84
C LEU A 9 5.98 16.25 0.58
N HIS A 10 4.86 15.53 0.45
CA HIS A 10 3.53 16.11 0.21
C HIS A 10 2.62 15.96 1.44
N GLY A 11 3.20 15.97 2.65
CA GLY A 11 2.47 15.91 3.91
C GLY A 11 1.95 14.51 4.27
N GLY A 12 2.41 13.47 3.59
CA GLY A 12 2.08 12.08 3.92
C GLY A 12 2.66 11.64 5.26
N THR A 13 1.84 11.03 6.11
CA THR A 13 2.25 10.49 7.41
C THR A 13 1.46 9.23 7.76
N MET A 14 1.90 8.51 8.80
CA MET A 14 1.17 7.36 9.37
C MET A 14 -0.25 7.68 9.90
N HIS A 15 -0.57 8.96 10.05
CA HIS A 15 -1.88 9.46 10.50
C HIS A 15 -2.83 9.78 9.34
N ASN A 16 -2.42 9.59 8.08
CA ASN A 16 -3.29 9.77 6.93
C ASN A 16 -4.57 8.91 7.03
N LYS A 17 -5.72 9.48 6.65
CA LYS A 17 -7.03 8.82 6.81
C LYS A 17 -7.15 7.50 6.03
N VAL A 18 -6.60 7.41 4.82
CA VAL A 18 -6.59 6.16 4.03
C VAL A 18 -5.72 5.11 4.74
N VAL A 19 -4.53 5.49 5.20
CA VAL A 19 -3.62 4.62 5.96
C VAL A 19 -4.27 4.10 7.24
N THR A 20 -4.94 4.98 8.00
CA THR A 20 -5.66 4.59 9.21
C THR A 20 -6.84 3.68 8.91
N THR A 21 -7.51 3.87 7.77
CA THR A 21 -8.63 3.04 7.33
C THR A 21 -8.16 1.63 7.02
N LEU A 22 -7.08 1.48 6.24
CA LEU A 22 -6.46 0.17 5.98
C LEU A 22 -6.10 -0.54 7.29
N ALA A 23 -5.38 0.13 8.19
CA ALA A 23 -5.01 -0.46 9.49
C ALA A 23 -6.23 -0.87 10.34
N ARG A 24 -7.31 -0.07 10.32
CA ARG A 24 -8.58 -0.40 10.97
C ARG A 24 -9.26 -1.61 10.34
N THR A 25 -9.22 -1.74 9.02
CA THR A 25 -9.75 -2.92 8.32
C THR A 25 -9.04 -4.19 8.79
N ALA A 26 -7.71 -4.20 8.86
CA ALA A 26 -6.98 -5.36 9.40
C ALA A 26 -7.31 -5.63 10.87
N HIS A 27 -7.43 -4.58 11.69
CA HIS A 27 -7.80 -4.74 13.10
C HIS A 27 -9.21 -5.34 13.28
N ALA A 28 -10.18 -4.95 12.46
CA ALA A 28 -11.53 -5.54 12.45
C ALA A 28 -11.53 -7.04 12.12
N LEU A 29 -10.48 -7.52 11.45
CA LEU A 29 -10.26 -8.94 11.15
C LEU A 29 -9.42 -9.66 12.21
N GLY A 30 -9.11 -9.01 13.33
CA GLY A 30 -8.25 -9.56 14.39
C GLY A 30 -6.76 -9.59 14.05
N ALA A 31 -6.34 -8.99 12.93
CA ALA A 31 -4.93 -8.94 12.54
C ALA A 31 -4.22 -7.72 13.15
N PRO A 32 -3.05 -7.91 13.81
CA PRO A 32 -2.27 -6.77 14.30
C PRO A 32 -1.80 -5.91 13.12
N SER A 33 -1.66 -4.61 13.33
CA SER A 33 -1.17 -3.69 12.29
C SER A 33 -0.08 -2.75 12.78
N ILE A 34 0.87 -2.46 11.91
CA ILE A 34 1.93 -1.47 12.09
C ILE A 34 1.70 -0.36 11.06
N ARG A 35 1.60 0.86 11.56
CA ARG A 35 1.77 2.09 10.78
C ARG A 35 3.03 2.75 11.30
N PHE A 36 3.83 3.30 10.42
CA PHE A 36 5.12 3.91 10.72
C PHE A 36 5.30 5.13 9.83
N ASN A 37 6.18 6.06 10.23
CA ASN A 37 6.62 7.14 9.37
C ASN A 37 7.91 6.75 8.68
N TYR A 38 8.04 7.06 7.39
CA TYR A 38 9.31 6.94 6.68
C TYR A 38 10.37 7.85 7.27
N ARG A 39 11.64 7.59 6.92
CA ARG A 39 12.76 8.51 7.13
C ARG A 39 12.40 9.96 6.77
N GLY A 40 12.78 10.89 7.64
CA GLY A 40 12.51 12.32 7.49
C GLY A 40 11.07 12.77 7.77
N VAL A 41 10.16 11.89 8.22
CA VAL A 41 8.78 12.24 8.55
C VAL A 41 8.51 12.17 10.06
N GLY A 42 8.03 13.28 10.63
CA GLY A 42 7.71 13.36 12.05
C GLY A 42 8.95 13.19 12.91
N ALA A 43 8.99 12.13 13.73
CA ALA A 43 10.13 11.79 14.58
C ALA A 43 11.10 10.78 13.94
N SER A 44 10.82 10.29 12.72
CA SER A 44 11.73 9.39 12.01
C SER A 44 12.93 10.18 11.48
N GLU A 45 14.14 9.74 11.83
CA GLU A 45 15.40 10.33 11.38
C GLU A 45 15.64 10.15 9.87
N GLY A 46 16.69 10.77 9.34
CA GLY A 46 17.07 10.67 7.92
C GLY A 46 16.31 11.61 7.01
N SER A 47 16.33 11.32 5.71
CA SER A 47 15.70 12.13 4.65
C SER A 47 15.14 11.25 3.55
N TYR A 48 14.18 11.79 2.80
CA TYR A 48 13.60 11.14 1.63
C TYR A 48 14.66 10.62 0.64
N ASP A 49 14.45 9.42 0.11
CA ASP A 49 15.42 8.69 -0.71
C ASP A 49 14.77 8.00 -1.93
N ASP A 50 13.85 8.70 -2.60
CA ASP A 50 13.23 8.29 -3.87
C ASP A 50 12.60 6.87 -3.88
N GLY A 51 12.08 6.45 -2.73
CA GLY A 51 11.44 5.15 -2.59
C GLY A 51 12.44 3.99 -2.45
N ARG A 52 13.74 4.24 -2.35
CA ARG A 52 14.75 3.21 -2.09
C ARG A 52 14.84 2.96 -0.59
N GLY A 53 15.21 4.00 0.14
CA GLY A 53 15.26 4.00 1.59
C GLY A 53 13.92 3.70 2.25
N GLU A 54 12.83 4.21 1.70
CA GLU A 54 11.48 3.98 2.25
C GLU A 54 11.05 2.51 2.16
N VAL A 55 11.56 1.77 1.16
CA VAL A 55 11.36 0.32 1.09
C VAL A 55 12.15 -0.40 2.18
N ASP A 56 13.36 0.06 2.48
CA ASP A 56 14.14 -0.51 3.60
C ASP A 56 13.45 -0.23 4.95
N ASP A 57 12.89 0.97 5.13
CA ASP A 57 12.09 1.31 6.32
C ASP A 57 10.85 0.41 6.44
N ALA A 58 10.16 0.14 5.32
CA ALA A 58 9.03 -0.79 5.29
C ALA A 58 9.45 -2.23 5.65
N LEU A 59 10.59 -2.70 5.14
CA LEU A 59 11.15 -4.01 5.47
C LEU A 59 11.57 -4.10 6.95
N ALA A 60 12.09 -3.02 7.53
CA ALA A 60 12.38 -2.94 8.96
C ALA A 60 11.10 -3.02 9.80
N ALA A 61 10.02 -2.34 9.38
CA ALA A 61 8.71 -2.47 10.02
C ALA A 61 8.13 -3.90 9.92
N VAL A 62 8.34 -4.58 8.79
CA VAL A 62 8.00 -6.00 8.63
C VAL A 62 8.78 -6.87 9.61
N ALA A 63 10.10 -6.67 9.72
CA ALA A 63 10.94 -7.43 10.65
C ALA A 63 10.50 -7.23 12.11
N ALA A 64 10.21 -5.98 12.51
CA ALA A 64 9.68 -5.68 13.85
C ALA A 64 8.32 -6.37 14.10
N GLY A 65 7.43 -6.36 13.10
CA GLY A 65 6.15 -7.08 13.17
C GLY A 65 6.31 -8.59 13.32
N ARG A 66 7.27 -9.19 12.60
CA ARG A 66 7.59 -10.62 12.70
C ARG A 66 8.16 -10.99 14.06
N GLN A 67 8.99 -10.15 14.66
CA GLN A 67 9.48 -10.37 16.02
C GLN A 67 8.35 -10.30 17.05
N ARG A 68 7.40 -9.38 16.88
CA ARG A 68 6.30 -9.18 17.83
C ARG A 68 5.18 -10.21 17.69
N TRP A 69 4.89 -10.65 16.46
CA TRP A 69 3.83 -11.58 16.11
C TRP A 69 4.35 -12.62 15.11
N PRO A 70 5.16 -13.60 15.54
CA PRO A 70 5.84 -14.54 14.64
C PRO A 70 4.86 -15.38 13.81
N ASP A 71 3.75 -15.80 14.42
CA ASP A 71 2.75 -16.69 13.79
C ASP A 71 1.70 -15.96 12.95
N ALA A 72 1.67 -14.62 12.99
CA ALA A 72 0.67 -13.86 12.24
C ALA A 72 0.94 -13.91 10.73
N ALA A 73 -0.12 -13.95 9.92
CA ALA A 73 0.01 -13.76 8.48
C ALA A 73 0.56 -12.35 8.17
N LEU A 74 1.51 -12.26 7.24
CA LEU A 74 2.04 -10.98 6.79
C LEU A 74 1.18 -10.44 5.66
N TRP A 75 0.53 -9.31 5.92
CA TRP A 75 -0.09 -8.48 4.89
C TRP A 75 0.66 -7.17 4.76
N LEU A 76 0.77 -6.68 3.54
CA LEU A 76 1.30 -5.36 3.23
C LEU A 76 0.20 -4.52 2.61
N ALA A 77 0.16 -3.25 2.96
CA ALA A 77 -0.71 -2.30 2.30
C ALA A 77 -0.02 -0.96 2.12
N GLY A 78 -0.47 -0.17 1.15
CA GLY A 78 0.08 1.15 0.90
C GLY A 78 -0.85 2.07 0.13
N PHE A 79 -0.75 3.37 0.40
CA PHE A 79 -1.50 4.42 -0.29
C PHE A 79 -0.57 5.34 -1.10
N SER A 80 -0.89 5.61 -2.37
CA SER A 80 -0.12 6.51 -3.25
C SER A 80 1.33 6.06 -3.40
N PHE A 81 2.30 6.92 -3.08
CA PHE A 81 3.71 6.55 -2.94
C PHE A 81 3.90 5.28 -2.08
N GLY A 82 3.18 5.18 -0.97
CA GLY A 82 3.20 4.01 -0.11
C GLY A 82 2.71 2.74 -0.80
N GLY A 83 1.86 2.85 -1.82
CA GLY A 83 1.46 1.71 -2.66
C GLY A 83 2.65 1.13 -3.43
N ILE A 84 3.49 1.99 -4.02
CA ILE A 84 4.73 1.58 -4.70
C ILE A 84 5.74 0.99 -3.72
N VAL A 85 5.89 1.61 -2.54
CA VAL A 85 6.78 1.11 -1.49
C VAL A 85 6.33 -0.27 -0.99
N ALA A 86 5.04 -0.45 -0.68
CA ALA A 86 4.49 -1.73 -0.24
C ALA A 86 4.63 -2.82 -1.30
N LEU A 87 4.43 -2.49 -2.58
CA LEU A 87 4.65 -3.39 -3.69
C LEU A 87 6.11 -3.85 -3.77
N ARG A 88 7.06 -2.91 -3.77
CA ARG A 88 8.50 -3.23 -3.78
C ARG A 88 8.93 -4.03 -2.55
N ALA A 89 8.43 -3.67 -1.37
CA ALA A 89 8.68 -4.42 -0.15
C ALA A 89 8.14 -5.85 -0.25
N SER A 90 6.99 -6.06 -0.91
CA SER A 90 6.41 -7.40 -1.07
C SER A 90 7.27 -8.34 -1.93
N VAL A 91 7.96 -7.80 -2.94
CA VAL A 91 8.88 -8.54 -3.80
C VAL A 91 10.20 -8.82 -3.07
N ARG A 92 10.66 -7.89 -2.23
CA ARG A 92 11.94 -7.98 -1.49
C ARG A 92 11.85 -8.69 -0.14
N ALA A 93 10.66 -8.95 0.39
CA ALA A 93 10.47 -9.47 1.74
C ALA A 93 11.03 -10.89 1.89
N ALA A 94 12.23 -11.01 2.46
CA ALA A 94 12.83 -12.30 2.82
C ALA A 94 12.28 -12.88 4.14
N ALA A 95 11.58 -12.08 4.95
CA ALA A 95 11.07 -12.43 6.28
C ALA A 95 9.78 -13.31 6.26
N GLY A 96 9.66 -14.17 5.25
CA GLY A 96 8.52 -15.06 5.01
C GLY A 96 7.51 -14.54 3.98
N PRO A 97 6.64 -15.41 3.45
CA PRO A 97 5.76 -15.07 2.34
C PRO A 97 4.75 -14.01 2.75
N VAL A 98 4.66 -12.94 1.96
CA VAL A 98 3.54 -12.00 2.01
C VAL A 98 2.29 -12.76 1.58
N LYS A 99 1.25 -12.75 2.41
CA LYS A 99 0.00 -13.46 2.15
C LYS A 99 -0.98 -12.61 1.35
N ARG A 100 -0.96 -11.29 1.53
CA ARG A 100 -1.80 -10.33 0.81
C ARG A 100 -1.09 -9.00 0.64
N LEU A 101 -1.20 -8.41 -0.55
CA LEU A 101 -0.80 -7.05 -0.84
C LEU A 101 -2.03 -6.21 -1.23
N VAL A 102 -2.15 -5.01 -0.65
CA VAL A 102 -3.19 -4.03 -1.04
C VAL A 102 -2.53 -2.70 -1.42
N THR A 103 -2.69 -2.27 -2.66
CA THR A 103 -2.21 -0.95 -3.10
C THR A 103 -3.40 -0.04 -3.43
N VAL A 104 -3.52 1.06 -2.72
CA VAL A 104 -4.57 2.07 -2.91
C VAL A 104 -3.99 3.24 -3.66
N ALA A 105 -4.57 3.58 -4.81
CA ALA A 105 -4.13 4.63 -5.71
C ALA A 105 -2.60 4.64 -5.93
N PRO A 106 -1.96 3.51 -6.28
CA PRO A 106 -0.50 3.44 -6.36
C PRO A 106 0.02 4.53 -7.30
N ALA A 107 1.07 5.24 -6.86
CA ALA A 107 1.62 6.38 -7.59
C ALA A 107 2.42 5.99 -8.83
N LEU A 108 1.83 5.20 -9.72
CA LEU A 108 2.41 4.69 -10.96
C LEU A 108 2.65 5.84 -11.97
N GLY A 109 3.67 5.71 -12.81
CA GLY A 109 3.99 6.72 -13.82
C GLY A 109 4.70 7.96 -13.27
N ARG A 110 5.12 7.93 -12.00
CA ARG A 110 6.05 8.91 -11.43
C ARG A 110 7.49 8.52 -11.71
N GLU A 111 8.42 9.47 -11.59
CA GLU A 111 9.86 9.29 -11.86
C GLU A 111 10.47 8.07 -11.15
N PHE A 112 9.97 7.74 -9.96
CA PHE A 112 10.41 6.60 -9.17
C PHE A 112 9.63 5.31 -9.45
N SER A 113 8.76 5.24 -10.46
CA SER A 113 7.76 4.16 -10.62
C SER A 113 7.24 4.00 -12.05
N ASP A 114 8.15 3.80 -13.00
CA ASP A 114 7.77 3.47 -14.37
C ASP A 114 7.01 2.12 -14.41
N PRO A 115 5.81 2.04 -15.03
CA PRO A 115 5.09 0.79 -15.23
C PRO A 115 5.91 -0.35 -15.83
N ALA A 116 6.89 -0.05 -16.69
CA ALA A 116 7.75 -1.04 -17.34
C ALA A 116 8.73 -1.72 -16.36
N ASP A 117 9.06 -1.04 -15.25
CA ASP A 117 10.03 -1.51 -14.26
C ASP A 117 9.36 -2.17 -13.03
N ILE A 118 8.04 -2.28 -13.03
CA ILE A 118 7.30 -2.88 -11.92
C ILE A 118 7.44 -4.40 -11.92
N ALA A 119 8.15 -4.92 -10.92
CA ALA A 119 8.15 -6.35 -10.61
C ALA A 119 6.80 -6.78 -9.99
N LEU A 120 6.19 -7.81 -10.55
CA LEU A 120 4.94 -8.37 -10.05
C LEU A 120 5.19 -9.22 -8.78
N PRO A 121 4.36 -9.11 -7.74
CA PRO A 121 4.54 -9.84 -6.50
C PRO A 121 4.10 -11.30 -6.65
N GLY A 122 4.78 -12.22 -5.96
CA GLY A 122 4.39 -13.64 -5.93
C GLY A 122 3.23 -13.96 -4.99
N CYS A 123 2.43 -12.96 -4.60
CA CYS A 123 1.34 -13.09 -3.64
C CYS A 123 0.05 -12.48 -4.19
N PRO A 124 -1.13 -12.90 -3.69
CA PRO A 124 -2.38 -12.27 -4.08
C PRO A 124 -2.35 -10.78 -3.80
N TRP A 125 -2.71 -10.01 -4.82
CA TRP A 125 -2.58 -8.56 -4.84
C TRP A 125 -3.87 -7.89 -5.29
N LEU A 126 -4.35 -6.93 -4.50
CA LEU A 126 -5.45 -6.03 -4.84
C LEU A 126 -4.94 -4.61 -5.13
N ILE A 127 -5.33 -4.08 -6.28
CA ILE A 127 -5.23 -2.66 -6.63
C ILE A 127 -6.60 -2.02 -6.44
N VAL A 128 -6.67 -0.96 -5.64
CA VAL A 128 -7.88 -0.13 -5.50
C VAL A 128 -7.60 1.24 -6.09
N GLN A 129 -8.35 1.66 -7.12
CA GLN A 129 -8.16 2.92 -7.81
C GLN A 129 -9.49 3.65 -7.98
N GLY A 130 -9.52 4.94 -7.67
CA GLY A 130 -10.64 5.80 -8.03
C GLY A 130 -10.52 6.29 -9.47
N ASP A 131 -11.62 6.33 -10.23
CA ASP A 131 -11.61 6.77 -11.63
C ASP A 131 -11.62 8.31 -11.81
N ALA A 132 -11.83 9.06 -10.73
CA ALA A 132 -11.76 10.53 -10.68
C ALA A 132 -10.50 11.00 -9.93
N ASP A 133 -9.45 10.18 -9.90
CA ASP A 133 -8.15 10.55 -9.34
C ASP A 133 -7.41 11.50 -10.29
N GLU A 134 -7.19 12.73 -9.83
CA GLU A 134 -6.46 13.78 -10.56
C GLU A 134 -5.04 13.97 -10.01
N VAL A 135 -4.71 13.36 -8.87
CA VAL A 135 -3.36 13.46 -8.28
C VAL A 135 -2.46 12.41 -8.89
N ILE A 136 -2.95 11.21 -9.13
CA ILE A 136 -2.30 10.19 -9.95
C ILE A 136 -3.16 10.01 -11.20
N ASP A 137 -2.54 9.72 -12.35
CA ASP A 137 -3.30 9.38 -13.55
C ASP A 137 -4.06 8.06 -13.31
N GLY A 138 -5.33 8.19 -12.88
CA GLY A 138 -6.18 7.05 -12.57
C GLY A 138 -6.42 6.16 -13.78
N ALA A 139 -6.53 6.74 -14.98
CA ALA A 139 -6.69 5.98 -16.21
C ALA A 139 -5.46 5.11 -16.49
N LEU A 140 -4.25 5.67 -16.31
CA LEU A 140 -3.00 4.91 -16.41
C LEU A 140 -2.99 3.70 -15.47
N VAL A 141 -3.33 3.90 -14.19
CA VAL A 141 -3.35 2.81 -13.20
C VAL A 141 -4.40 1.75 -13.55
N ILE A 142 -5.60 2.16 -13.95
CA ILE A 142 -6.69 1.26 -14.33
C ILE A 142 -6.29 0.42 -15.55
N ASP A 143 -5.79 1.06 -16.60
CA ASP A 143 -5.41 0.38 -17.83
C ASP A 143 -4.20 -0.54 -17.62
N TRP A 144 -3.24 -0.12 -16.80
CA TRP A 144 -2.13 -0.98 -16.40
C TRP A 144 -2.59 -2.18 -15.56
N GLY A 145 -3.44 -1.95 -14.55
CA GLY A 145 -4.01 -3.01 -13.71
C GLY A 145 -4.78 -4.07 -14.51
N ARG A 146 -5.55 -3.65 -15.53
CA ARG A 146 -6.25 -4.56 -16.45
C ARG A 146 -5.29 -5.44 -17.26
N ARG A 147 -4.12 -4.91 -17.66
CA ARG A 147 -3.13 -5.65 -18.47
C ARG A 147 -2.39 -6.72 -17.69
N ILE A 148 -2.25 -6.56 -16.37
CA ILE A 148 -1.49 -7.51 -15.53
C ILE A 148 -2.37 -8.58 -14.90
N VAL A 149 -3.66 -8.65 -15.21
CA VAL A 149 -4.53 -9.75 -14.79
C VAL A 149 -3.98 -11.09 -15.34
N PRO A 150 -3.90 -12.17 -14.54
CA PRO A 150 -4.46 -12.34 -13.19
C PRO A 150 -3.49 -12.03 -12.04
N ALA A 151 -2.34 -11.40 -12.29
CA ALA A 151 -1.36 -11.12 -11.24
C ALA A 151 -1.88 -10.14 -10.17
N ALA A 152 -2.82 -9.27 -10.52
CA ALA A 152 -3.54 -8.41 -9.58
C ALA A 152 -5.05 -8.42 -9.83
N GLU A 153 -5.82 -8.41 -8.75
CA GLU A 153 -7.23 -8.02 -8.76
C GLU A 153 -7.32 -6.49 -8.82
N LEU A 154 -8.18 -5.96 -9.69
CA LEU A 154 -8.40 -4.53 -9.84
C LEU A 154 -9.83 -4.15 -9.39
N ALA A 155 -9.91 -3.30 -8.37
CA ALA A 155 -11.15 -2.66 -7.94
C ALA A 155 -11.14 -1.18 -8.33
N VAL A 156 -12.05 -0.79 -9.23
CA VAL A 156 -12.24 0.60 -9.64
C VAL A 156 -13.42 1.19 -8.89
N LEU A 157 -13.23 2.33 -8.23
CA LEU A 157 -14.28 3.04 -7.49
C LEU A 157 -14.79 4.26 -8.28
N PRO A 158 -16.05 4.25 -8.75
CA PRO A 158 -16.61 5.36 -9.53
C PRO A 158 -16.76 6.66 -8.74
N GLY A 159 -16.36 7.76 -9.37
CA GLY A 159 -16.40 9.13 -8.85
C GLY A 159 -15.47 9.36 -7.65
N VAL A 160 -14.50 8.48 -7.42
CA VAL A 160 -13.58 8.60 -6.29
C VAL A 160 -12.28 9.27 -6.73
N GLY A 161 -11.94 10.38 -6.07
CA GLY A 161 -10.63 11.02 -6.22
C GLY A 161 -9.57 10.50 -5.26
N HIS A 162 -8.33 10.98 -5.42
CA HIS A 162 -7.13 10.44 -4.77
C HIS A 162 -7.23 10.18 -3.26
N TYR A 163 -7.89 11.07 -2.53
CA TYR A 163 -7.94 11.04 -1.07
C TYR A 163 -9.17 10.31 -0.50
N PHE A 164 -10.03 9.74 -1.35
CA PHE A 164 -11.21 8.98 -0.95
C PHE A 164 -12.13 9.78 0.02
N HIS A 165 -12.26 11.10 -0.20
CA HIS A 165 -13.09 11.98 0.64
C HIS A 165 -14.54 11.49 0.70
N GLY A 166 -15.04 11.21 1.90
CA GLY A 166 -16.39 10.67 2.10
C GLY A 166 -16.58 9.21 1.67
N ARG A 167 -15.54 8.54 1.16
CA ARG A 167 -15.60 7.20 0.54
C ARG A 167 -14.71 6.17 1.24
N LEU A 168 -14.22 6.48 2.44
CA LEU A 168 -13.37 5.55 3.23
C LEU A 168 -14.12 4.28 3.66
N ALA A 169 -15.43 4.36 3.88
CA ALA A 169 -16.25 3.18 4.19
C ALA A 169 -16.30 2.21 3.00
N GLU A 170 -16.40 2.73 1.78
CA GLU A 170 -16.38 1.92 0.56
C GLU A 170 -15.00 1.31 0.30
N LEU A 171 -13.92 2.05 0.54
CA LEU A 171 -12.57 1.49 0.53
C LEU A 171 -12.47 0.28 1.47
N GLN A 172 -13.00 0.41 2.69
CA GLN A 172 -13.02 -0.70 3.65
C GLN A 172 -13.85 -1.89 3.12
N GLN A 173 -15.03 -1.65 2.56
CA GLN A 173 -15.90 -2.69 2.00
C GLN A 173 -15.24 -3.49 0.87
N VAL A 174 -14.34 -2.88 0.10
CA VAL A 174 -13.57 -3.55 -0.95
C VAL A 174 -12.37 -4.31 -0.40
N VAL A 175 -11.64 -3.72 0.56
CA VAL A 175 -10.40 -4.31 1.09
C VAL A 175 -10.68 -5.48 2.04
N GLU A 176 -11.74 -5.40 2.84
CA GLU A 176 -12.02 -6.40 3.88
C GLU A 176 -12.24 -7.83 3.33
N PRO A 177 -13.06 -8.06 2.28
CA PRO A 177 -13.25 -9.40 1.72
C PRO A 177 -11.97 -9.99 1.14
N PHE A 178 -11.16 -9.18 0.47
CA PHE A 178 -9.88 -9.60 -0.10
C PHE A 178 -8.89 -10.08 0.98
N LEU A 179 -8.83 -9.36 2.11
CA LEU A 179 -8.01 -9.76 3.25
C LEU A 179 -8.55 -11.01 3.96
N LYS A 180 -9.87 -11.20 4.07
CA LYS A 180 -10.46 -12.42 4.67
C LYS A 180 -10.13 -13.70 3.93
N GLY A 181 -9.90 -13.65 2.62
CA GLY A 181 -9.56 -14.83 1.84
C GLY A 181 -8.17 -15.43 2.12
N SER A 182 -7.38 -14.84 3.03
CA SER A 182 -5.94 -15.13 3.23
C SER A 182 -5.59 -16.39 3.98
#